data_AF-A0A359G574-F1
#
_entry.id   AF-A0A359G574-F1
#
_cell.length_a   1.000
_cell.length_b   1.000
_cell.length_c   1.000
_cell.angle_alpha   90.00
_cell.angle_beta   90.00
_cell.angle_gamma   90.00
#
_symmetry.space_group_name_H-M   'P 1'
#
loop_
_entity.id
_entity.type
_entity.pdbx_description
1 polymer ?
#
loop_
_entity_poly.entity_id
_entity_poly.type
_entity_poly.pdbx_seq_one_letter_code
_entity_poly.pdbx_strand_id
1 'polypeptide(L)'
;MKNIVFDLGGVLFARDVAKCTQEFVDFFAFVRSDPMPRFWEEYDRGASTLDEVTDTLCDMHGCPRVKCEEFLRRSIEMQEPVQPTERLIGDLKAAGYKLYVLSNMSCEFIDFLRR
;
A
#
# COMPACT_ATOMS: atom_id res chain seq x y z
N MET A 1 -28.16 -11.35 3.61
CA MET A 1 -26.72 -11.66 3.61
C MET A 1 -25.99 -10.42 4.14
N LYS A 2 -25.18 -10.51 5.21
CA LYS A 2 -24.55 -9.34 5.87
C LYS A 2 -23.02 -9.42 5.81
N ASN A 3 -22.45 -9.59 4.62
CA ASN A 3 -21.00 -9.60 4.42
C ASN A 3 -20.59 -8.37 3.63
N ILE A 4 -19.56 -7.65 4.07
CA ILE A 4 -18.98 -6.52 3.35
C ILE A 4 -17.47 -6.76 3.25
N VAL A 5 -16.92 -6.57 2.06
CA VAL A 5 -15.49 -6.69 1.77
C VAL A 5 -14.95 -5.30 1.49
N PHE A 6 -13.87 -4.91 2.16
CA PHE A 6 -13.18 -3.64 1.95
C PHE A 6 -11.84 -3.88 1.27
N ASP A 7 -11.49 -2.98 0.35
CA ASP A 7 -10.09 -2.80 -0.04
C ASP A 7 -9.33 -2.06 1.08
N LEU A 8 -8.00 -2.14 1.10
CA LEU A 8 -7.17 -1.36 2.03
C LEU A 8 -6.84 0.00 1.44
N GLY A 9 -6.17 0.02 0.29
CA GLY A 9 -5.60 1.23 -0.31
C GLY A 9 -6.68 2.20 -0.79
N GLY A 10 -6.66 3.43 -0.30
CA GLY A 10 -7.64 4.47 -0.65
C GLY A 10 -9.03 4.26 -0.05
N VAL A 11 -9.25 3.19 0.73
CA VAL A 11 -10.55 2.86 1.35
C VAL A 11 -10.43 2.84 2.87
N LEU A 12 -9.66 1.90 3.43
CA LEU A 12 -9.39 1.85 4.87
C LEU A 12 -8.18 2.69 5.26
N PHE A 13 -7.16 2.71 4.41
CA PHE A 13 -5.92 3.44 4.63
C PHE A 13 -5.60 4.30 3.42
N ALA A 14 -5.06 5.48 3.66
CA ALA A 14 -4.61 6.37 2.59
C ALA A 14 -3.26 6.98 2.97
N ARG A 15 -2.52 7.40 1.95
CA ARG A 15 -1.34 8.26 2.14
C ARG A 15 -1.79 9.70 2.20
N ASP A 16 -1.26 10.45 3.16
CA ASP A 16 -1.40 11.89 3.17
C ASP A 16 -0.48 12.49 2.09
N VAL A 17 -1.10 12.90 0.97
CA VAL A 17 -0.39 13.48 -0.18
C VAL A 17 0.32 14.78 0.21
N ALA A 18 -0.19 15.53 1.21
CA ALA A 18 0.48 16.73 1.69
C ALA A 18 1.81 16.43 2.40
N LYS A 19 2.03 15.19 2.86
CA LYS A 19 3.28 14.70 3.45
C LYS A 19 4.25 14.10 2.42
N CYS A 20 3.86 14.04 1.14
CA CYS A 20 4.69 13.49 0.07
C CYS A 20 5.44 14.60 -0.67
N THR A 21 6.74 14.43 -0.90
CA THR A 21 7.49 15.31 -1.80
C THR A 21 7.16 14.97 -3.25
N GLN A 22 7.35 15.92 -4.18
CA GLN A 22 7.15 15.64 -5.60
C GLN A 22 8.05 14.48 -6.08
N GLU A 23 9.31 14.46 -5.63
CA GLU A 23 10.25 13.37 -5.92
C GLU A 23 9.72 12.00 -5.48
N PHE A 24 9.08 11.92 -4.30
CA PHE A 24 8.48 10.69 -3.81
C PHE A 24 7.29 10.24 -4.68
N VAL A 25 6.45 11.20 -5.08
CA VAL A 25 5.32 10.93 -5.98
C VAL A 25 5.80 10.44 -7.35
N ASP A 26 6.84 11.06 -7.89
CA ASP A 26 7.42 10.71 -9.19
C ASP A 26 8.10 9.33 -9.15
N PHE A 27 8.78 9.00 -8.04
CA PHE A 27 9.40 7.70 -7.83
C PHE A 27 8.37 6.56 -7.94
N PHE A 28 7.20 6.69 -7.32
CA PHE A 28 6.13 5.68 -7.38
C PHE A 28 5.10 5.92 -8.49
N ALA A 29 5.37 6.80 -9.46
CA ALA A 29 4.40 7.14 -10.50
C ALA A 29 3.95 5.90 -11.32
N PHE A 30 4.82 4.90 -11.46
CA PHE A 30 4.54 3.65 -12.16
C PHE A 30 3.37 2.85 -11.57
N VAL A 31 3.04 3.03 -10.27
CA VAL A 31 1.90 2.36 -9.63
C VAL A 31 0.57 2.75 -10.28
N ARG A 32 0.51 3.90 -10.97
CA ARG A 32 -0.67 4.35 -11.72
C ARG A 32 -0.63 3.98 -13.20
N SER A 33 0.40 3.30 -13.67
CA SER A 33 0.49 2.87 -15.07
C SER A 33 -0.47 1.70 -15.35
N ASP A 34 -0.96 1.65 -16.58
CA ASP A 34 -1.79 0.56 -17.08
C ASP A 34 -1.14 -0.01 -18.36
N PRO A 35 -0.65 -1.26 -18.35
CA PRO A 35 -0.64 -2.18 -17.21
C PRO A 35 0.34 -1.77 -16.11
N MET A 36 0.04 -2.14 -14.86
CA MET A 36 0.98 -1.99 -13.74
C MET A 36 2.22 -2.87 -14.00
N PRO A 37 3.44 -2.44 -13.64
CA PRO A 37 4.63 -3.24 -13.91
C PRO A 37 4.58 -4.57 -13.14
N ARG A 38 4.88 -5.65 -13.86
CA ARG A 38 4.80 -7.03 -13.35
C ARG A 38 5.55 -7.25 -12.03
N PHE A 39 6.72 -6.63 -11.86
CA PHE A 39 7.51 -6.79 -10.62
C PHE A 39 6.74 -6.31 -9.38
N TRP A 40 5.94 -5.25 -9.53
CA TRP A 40 5.12 -4.72 -8.43
C TRP A 40 3.90 -5.60 -8.17
N GLU A 41 3.28 -6.15 -9.24
CA GLU A 41 2.20 -7.13 -9.09
C GLU A 41 2.68 -8.43 -8.41
N GLU A 42 3.89 -8.88 -8.72
CA GLU A 42 4.51 -10.05 -8.09
C GLU A 42 4.86 -9.78 -6.62
N TYR A 43 5.29 -8.56 -6.30
CA TYR A 43 5.48 -8.12 -4.93
C TYR A 43 4.18 -8.11 -4.13
N ASP A 44 3.10 -7.50 -4.66
CA ASP A 44 1.80 -7.48 -4.00
C ASP A 44 1.20 -8.88 -3.82
N ARG A 45 1.57 -9.83 -4.70
CA ARG A 45 1.20 -11.25 -4.59
C ARG A 45 2.03 -12.03 -3.54
N GLY A 46 3.13 -11.46 -3.06
CA GLY A 46 4.10 -12.14 -2.19
C GLY A 46 4.99 -13.15 -2.93
N ALA A 47 5.13 -13.01 -4.26
CA ALA A 47 6.02 -13.84 -5.07
C ALA A 47 7.46 -13.28 -5.13
N SER A 48 7.65 -12.03 -4.72
CA SER A 48 8.95 -11.36 -4.62
C SER A 48 9.16 -10.79 -3.22
N THR A 49 10.40 -10.77 -2.76
CA THR A 49 10.82 -10.18 -1.50
C THR A 49 11.01 -8.67 -1.60
N LEU A 50 11.02 -7.98 -0.45
CA LEU A 50 11.38 -6.55 -0.39
C LEU A 50 12.75 -6.27 -1.04
N ASP A 51 13.72 -7.17 -0.87
CA ASP A 51 15.07 -7.00 -1.43
C ASP A 51 15.09 -7.05 -2.96
N GLU A 52 14.39 -8.00 -3.57
CA GLU A 52 14.30 -8.16 -5.03
C GLU A 52 13.57 -6.98 -5.68
N VAL A 53 12.53 -6.47 -5.02
CA VAL A 53 11.78 -5.30 -5.48
C VAL A 53 12.61 -4.04 -5.35
N THR A 54 13.40 -3.94 -4.27
CA THR A 54 14.36 -2.84 -4.09
C THR A 54 15.39 -2.82 -5.21
N ASP A 55 15.96 -3.97 -5.57
CA ASP A 55 16.91 -4.06 -6.69
C ASP A 55 16.27 -3.65 -8.02
N THR A 56 15.04 -4.11 -8.28
CA THR A 56 14.29 -3.71 -9.48
C THR A 56 14.04 -2.20 -9.54
N LEU A 57 13.75 -1.56 -8.40
CA LEU A 57 13.58 -0.11 -8.31
C LEU A 57 14.91 0.64 -8.52
N CYS A 58 16.03 0.09 -8.03
CA CYS A 58 17.37 0.65 -8.28
C CYS A 58 17.66 0.72 -9.77
N ASP A 59 17.42 -0.38 -10.48
CA ASP A 59 17.62 -0.48 -11.93
C ASP A 59 16.67 0.44 -12.69
N MET A 60 15.39 0.47 -12.30
CA MET A 60 14.36 1.30 -12.94
C MET A 60 14.65 2.80 -12.84
N HIS A 61 15.10 3.26 -11.67
CA HIS A 61 15.31 4.68 -11.40
C HIS A 61 16.77 5.12 -11.55
N GLY A 62 17.69 4.17 -11.75
CA GLY A 62 19.13 4.45 -11.84
C GLY A 62 19.70 5.11 -10.58
N CYS A 63 19.17 4.78 -9.39
CA CYS A 63 19.57 5.42 -8.14
C CYS A 63 20.14 4.44 -7.11
N PRO A 64 20.92 4.92 -6.12
CA PRO A 64 21.53 4.06 -5.11
C PRO A 64 20.49 3.31 -4.28
N ARG A 65 20.81 2.07 -3.90
CA ARG A 65 19.94 1.19 -3.11
C ARG A 65 19.39 1.84 -1.83
N VAL A 66 20.23 2.58 -1.10
CA VAL A 66 19.84 3.29 0.13
C VAL A 66 18.64 4.23 -0.11
N LYS A 67 18.57 4.88 -1.28
CA LYS A 67 17.45 5.76 -1.63
C LYS A 67 16.17 4.96 -1.89
N CYS A 68 16.25 3.85 -2.62
CA CYS A 68 15.11 2.97 -2.86
C CYS A 68 14.56 2.39 -1.56
N GLU A 69 15.45 1.93 -0.67
CA GLU A 69 15.08 1.42 0.65
C GLU A 69 14.38 2.49 1.49
N GLU A 70 14.92 3.72 1.51
CA GLU A 70 14.31 4.85 2.20
C GLU A 70 12.90 5.14 1.67
N PHE A 71 12.74 5.18 0.35
CA PHE A 71 11.46 5.50 -0.29
C PHE A 71 10.43 4.38 -0.10
N LEU A 72 10.84 3.12 -0.21
CA LEU A 72 9.98 1.97 0.10
C LEU A 72 9.54 2.00 1.57
N ARG A 73 10.47 2.15 2.51
CA ARG A 73 10.16 2.25 3.93
C ARG A 73 9.19 3.39 4.21
N ARG A 74 9.45 4.57 3.66
CA ARG A 74 8.55 5.72 3.78
C ARG A 74 7.17 5.45 3.18
N SER A 75 7.07 4.72 2.06
CA SER A 75 5.79 4.36 1.45
C SER A 75 4.91 3.47 2.35
N ILE A 76 5.54 2.61 3.14
CA ILE A 76 4.91 1.75 4.15
C ILE A 76 4.49 2.58 5.37
N GLU A 77 5.39 3.42 5.89
CA GLU A 77 5.15 4.20 7.12
C GLU A 77 4.10 5.31 6.96
N MET A 78 3.84 5.77 5.75
CA MET A 78 2.87 6.84 5.47
C MET A 78 1.41 6.36 5.37
N GLN A 79 1.12 5.09 5.63
CA GLN A 79 -0.27 4.62 5.62
C GLN A 79 -1.02 5.11 6.86
N GLU A 80 -2.09 5.87 6.66
CA GLU A 80 -2.91 6.43 7.74
C GLU A 80 -4.39 5.98 7.61
N PRO A 81 -5.09 5.70 8.72
CA PRO A 81 -6.50 5.32 8.67
C PRO A 81 -7.37 6.43 8.06
N VAL A 82 -8.27 6.04 7.16
CA VAL A 82 -9.32 6.93 6.64
C VAL A 82 -10.41 7.06 7.71
N GLN A 83 -10.33 8.13 8.50
CA GLN A 83 -11.18 8.38 9.67
C GLN A 83 -12.70 8.19 9.43
N PRO A 84 -13.30 8.64 8.31
CA PRO A 84 -14.70 8.34 8.00
C PRO A 84 -14.99 6.84 7.84
N THR A 85 -14.11 6.10 7.16
CA THR A 85 -14.29 4.66 6.92
C THR A 85 -14.08 3.86 8.20
N GLU A 86 -13.16 4.28 9.07
CA GLU A 86 -12.96 3.68 10.40
C GLU A 86 -14.25 3.77 11.26
N ARG A 87 -14.90 4.94 11.29
CA ARG A 87 -16.19 5.10 11.97
C ARG A 87 -17.27 4.19 11.39
N LEU A 88 -17.37 4.14 10.06
CA LEU A 88 -18.31 3.27 9.35
C LEU A 88 -18.10 1.78 9.69
N ILE A 89 -16.84 1.33 9.80
CA ILE A 89 -16.51 -0.04 10.24
C ILE A 89 -17.10 -0.30 11.63
N GLY A 90 -16.97 0.64 12.56
CA GLY A 90 -17.55 0.55 13.90
C GLY A 90 -19.07 0.36 13.86
N ASP A 91 -19.77 1.21 13.11
CA ASP A 91 -21.23 1.16 12.96
C ASP A 91 -21.70 -0.17 12.33
N LEU A 92 -21.00 -0.64 11.30
CA LEU A 92 -21.32 -1.89 10.62
C LEU A 92 -21.09 -3.12 11.53
N LYS A 93 -20.01 -3.11 12.32
CA LYS A 93 -19.78 -4.16 13.33
C LYS A 93 -20.90 -4.17 14.36
N ALA A 94 -21.30 -3.00 14.88
CA ALA A 94 -22.40 -2.88 15.84
C ALA A 94 -23.75 -3.36 15.26
N ALA A 95 -23.99 -3.14 13.97
CA ALA A 95 -25.19 -3.63 13.26
C ALA A 95 -25.15 -5.14 12.89
N GLY A 96 -24.08 -5.84 13.27
CA GLY A 96 -23.92 -7.29 13.07
C GLY A 96 -23.54 -7.71 11.66
N TYR A 97 -22.82 -6.85 10.92
CA TYR A 97 -22.19 -7.23 9.66
C TYR A 97 -20.89 -8.00 9.88
N LYS A 98 -20.64 -9.00 9.03
CA LYS A 98 -19.33 -9.66 8.92
C LYS A 98 -18.50 -8.86 7.93
N LEU A 99 -17.36 -8.38 8.37
CA LEU A 99 -16.48 -7.53 7.57
C LEU A 99 -15.21 -8.30 7.21
N TYR A 100 -14.76 -8.13 5.97
CA TYR A 100 -13.59 -8.79 5.41
C TYR A 100 -12.73 -7.77 4.68
N VAL A 101 -11.47 -8.11 4.45
CA VAL A 101 -10.54 -7.31 3.65
C VAL A 101 -10.09 -8.14 2.46
N LEU A 102 -10.02 -7.52 1.29
CA LEU A 102 -9.41 -8.05 0.07
C LEU A 102 -8.67 -6.91 -0.62
N SER A 103 -7.34 -6.97 -0.65
CA SER A 103 -6.49 -5.90 -1.18
C SER A 103 -5.29 -6.51 -1.89
N ASN A 104 -4.88 -5.88 -3.00
CA ASN A 104 -3.54 -6.07 -3.54
C ASN A 104 -2.59 -5.22 -2.71
N MET A 105 -1.82 -5.85 -1.82
CA MET A 105 -0.90 -5.17 -0.92
C MET A 105 0.14 -6.16 -0.41
N SER A 106 1.41 -5.85 -0.64
CA SER A 106 2.56 -6.64 -0.20
C SER A 106 2.64 -6.85 1.33
N CYS A 107 3.38 -7.90 1.73
CA CYS A 107 3.45 -8.38 3.11
C CYS A 107 3.88 -7.31 4.10
N GLU A 108 4.88 -6.51 3.76
CA GLU A 108 5.48 -5.48 4.62
C GLU A 108 4.48 -4.37 4.93
N PHE A 109 3.64 -3.99 3.96
CA PHE A 109 2.55 -3.05 4.19
C PHE A 109 1.50 -3.66 5.11
N ILE A 110 1.09 -4.92 4.88
CA ILE A 110 0.13 -5.62 5.76
C ILE A 110 0.66 -5.73 7.19
N ASP A 111 1.94 -6.07 7.36
CA ASP A 111 2.57 -6.21 8.67
C ASP A 111 2.71 -4.87 9.40
N PHE A 112 2.86 -3.77 8.67
CA PHE A 112 2.79 -2.43 9.26
C PHE A 112 1.36 -2.10 9.74
N LEU A 113 0.34 -2.35 8.91
CA LEU A 113 -1.06 -2.05 9.21
C LEU A 113 -1.67 -2.90 10.34
N ARG A 114 -1.06 -4.04 10.66
CA ARG A 114 -1.48 -4.94 11.74
C ARG A 114 -1.01 -4.50 13.13
N ARG A 115 -0.08 -3.56 13.22
CA ARG A 115 0.45 -3.03 14.49
C ARG A 115 -0.58 -2.14 15.18
#